data_AF-A0A954GZG8-F1
#
_entry.id   AF-A0A954GZG8-F1
#
_cell.length_a   1.000
_cell.length_b   1.000
_cell.length_c   1.000
_cell.angle_alpha   90.00
_cell.angle_beta   90.00
_cell.angle_gamma   90.00
#
_symmetry.space_group_name_H-M   'P 1'
#
loop_
_entity.id
_entity.type
_entity.pdbx_description
1 polymer ?
#
loop_
_entity_poly.entity_id
_entity_poly.type
_entity_poly.pdbx_seq_one_letter_code
_entity_poly.pdbx_strand_id
1 'polypeptide(L)'
;MARPVFARRLGYLEVALFANGDASREKPFGVTLSRRYFDSQSNEWKTSSVSLNESDLAAAAELLQRAQSWVLENQRSGTAAEE
;
A
#
# COMPACT_ATOMS: atom_id res chain seq x y z
N MET A 1 -12.91 15.72 5.45
CA MET A 1 -12.24 14.42 5.50
C MET A 1 -11.57 14.27 6.85
N ALA A 2 -11.70 13.12 7.51
CA ALA A 2 -11.03 12.85 8.78
C ALA A 2 -9.51 12.84 8.57
N ARG A 3 -8.75 13.43 9.51
CA ARG A 3 -7.29 13.39 9.48
C ARG A 3 -6.83 11.96 9.77
N PRO A 4 -5.87 11.40 9.01
CA PRO A 4 -5.35 10.08 9.33
C PRO A 4 -4.65 10.09 10.69
N VAL A 5 -4.85 9.04 11.47
CA VAL A 5 -4.16 8.82 12.75
C VAL A 5 -2.72 8.35 12.54
N PHE A 6 -2.44 7.77 11.37
CA PHE A 6 -1.10 7.37 10.94
C PHE A 6 -0.99 7.58 9.44
N ALA A 7 0.14 8.12 8.97
CA ALA A 7 0.45 8.19 7.56
C ALA A 7 1.96 8.06 7.32
N ARG A 8 2.35 7.29 6.31
CA ARG A 8 3.73 7.13 5.86
C ARG A 8 3.77 7.05 4.35
N ARG A 9 4.71 7.79 3.75
CA ARG A 9 4.97 7.78 2.31
C ARG A 9 6.38 7.28 2.05
N LEU A 10 6.52 6.40 1.06
CA LEU A 10 7.80 5.94 0.53
C LEU A 10 7.76 6.03 -0.99
N GLY A 11 8.50 6.99 -1.55
CA GLY A 11 8.47 7.30 -2.97
C GLY A 11 7.05 7.63 -3.45
N TYR A 12 6.56 6.84 -4.41
CA TYR A 12 5.23 7.00 -4.99
C TYR A 12 4.10 6.32 -4.21
N LEU A 13 4.41 5.57 -3.14
CA LEU A 13 3.42 4.85 -2.34
C LEU A 13 3.19 5.54 -1.00
N GLU A 14 1.95 5.55 -0.54
CA GLU A 14 1.55 6.06 0.77
C GLU A 14 0.56 5.10 1.45
N VAL A 15 0.77 4.84 2.73
CA VAL A 15 -0.21 4.18 3.61
C VAL A 15 -0.74 5.20 4.59
N ALA A 16 -2.06 5.24 4.75
CA ALA A 16 -2.76 6.05 5.74
C ALA A 16 -3.76 5.18 6.54
N LEU A 17 -3.84 5.40 7.86
CA LEU A 17 -4.83 4.80 8.75
C LEU A 17 -5.79 5.88 9.26
N PHE A 18 -7.07 5.57 9.28
CA PHE A 18 -8.14 6.44 9.76
C PHE A 18 -8.88 5.73 10.88
N ALA A 19 -9.07 6.38 12.02
CA ALA A 19 -9.90 5.82 13.07
C ALA A 19 -11.38 5.98 12.68
N ASN A 20 -12.12 4.88 12.64
CA ASN A 20 -13.56 4.89 12.43
C ASN A 20 -14.25 4.74 13.80
N GLY A 21 -15.05 5.74 14.19
CA GLY A 21 -15.96 5.65 15.34
C GLY A 21 -15.66 6.53 16.55
N ASP A 22 -16.71 6.72 17.37
CA ASP A 22 -16.67 7.39 18.67
C ASP A 22 -16.07 6.48 19.76
N ALA A 23 -15.39 7.10 20.72
CA ALA A 23 -14.44 6.51 21.67
C ALA A 23 -14.92 5.37 22.59
N SER A 24 -16.13 4.80 22.42
CA SER A 24 -16.76 3.87 23.36
C SER A 24 -16.79 2.39 22.93
N ARG A 25 -16.42 2.05 21.70
CA ARG A 25 -16.23 0.66 21.24
C ARG A 25 -14.90 0.55 20.51
N GLU A 26 -14.32 -0.66 20.51
CA GLU A 26 -13.10 -1.02 19.77
C GLU A 26 -13.03 -0.21 18.48
N LYS A 27 -11.99 0.60 18.30
CA LYS A 27 -11.90 1.57 17.19
C LYS A 27 -11.48 0.84 15.92
N PRO A 28 -12.38 0.48 14.98
CA PRO A 28 -11.93 -0.09 13.71
C PRO A 28 -11.08 0.93 12.97
N PHE A 29 -9.92 0.52 12.47
CA PHE A 29 -9.12 1.36 11.58
C PHE A 29 -9.48 1.09 10.12
N GLY A 30 -9.75 2.16 9.36
CA GLY A 30 -9.72 2.11 7.90
C GLY A 30 -8.28 2.30 7.41
N VAL A 31 -7.84 1.48 6.47
CA VAL A 31 -6.52 1.61 5.86
C VAL A 31 -6.69 2.07 4.42
N THR A 32 -5.84 2.98 3.96
CA THR A 32 -5.74 3.34 2.54
C THR A 32 -4.30 3.18 2.08
N LEU A 33 -4.10 2.43 0.99
CA LEU A 33 -2.84 2.36 0.27
C LEU A 33 -3.00 3.12 -1.06
N SER A 34 -2.18 4.14 -1.25
CA SER A 34 -2.22 5.02 -2.40
C SER A 34 -0.94 4.92 -3.22
N ARG A 35 -1.07 4.95 -4.55
CA ARG A 35 0.04 5.07 -5.51
C ARG A 35 -0.15 6.32 -6.35
N ARG A 36 0.85 7.20 -6.34
CA ARG A 36 0.96 8.31 -7.28
C ARG A 36 1.61 7.85 -8.58
N TYR A 37 1.04 8.20 -9.73
CA TYR A 37 1.57 7.86 -11.04
C TYR A 37 1.30 8.99 -12.03
N PHE A 38 2.15 9.10 -13.04
CA PHE A 38 1.91 10.04 -14.14
C PHE A 38 1.07 9.33 -15.20
N ASP A 39 -0.09 9.89 -15.52
CA ASP A 39 -0.95 9.41 -16.58
C ASP A 39 -0.64 10.18 -17.86
N SER A 40 -0.03 9.49 -18.83
CA SER A 40 0.36 10.09 -20.10
C SER A 40 -0.83 10.45 -21.00
N GLN A 41 -2.01 9.85 -20.80
CA GLN A 41 -3.20 10.17 -21.60
C GLN A 41 -3.81 11.52 -21.18
N SER A 42 -3.82 11.78 -19.88
CA SER A 42 -4.31 13.05 -19.34
C SER A 42 -3.19 14.08 -19.11
N ASN A 43 -1.94 13.69 -19.32
CA ASN A 43 -0.74 14.51 -19.08
C ASN A 43 -0.66 15.06 -17.64
N GLU A 44 -1.13 14.28 -16.66
CA GLU A 44 -1.29 14.71 -15.28
C GLU A 44 -0.83 13.65 -14.27
N TRP A 45 -0.39 14.10 -13.10
CA TRP A 45 -0.15 13.21 -11.97
C TRP A 45 -1.46 12.81 -11.31
N LYS A 46 -1.74 11.51 -11.28
CA LYS A 46 -2.90 10.91 -10.62
C LYS A 46 -2.50 10.10 -9.40
N THR A 47 -3.48 9.88 -8.54
CA THR A 47 -3.35 8.97 -7.39
C THR A 47 -4.41 7.90 -7.51
N SER A 48 -3.99 6.64 -7.48
CA SER A 48 -4.89 5.50 -7.31
C SER A 48 -4.82 5.06 -5.86
N SER A 49 -5.96 4.75 -5.25
CA SER A 49 -6.04 4.35 -3.85
C SER A 49 -6.90 3.11 -3.71
N VAL A 50 -6.48 2.17 -2.87
CA VAL A 50 -7.29 1.05 -2.41
C VAL A 50 -7.52 1.19 -0.91
N SER A 51 -8.75 0.92 -0.48
CA SER A 51 -9.12 0.88 0.93
C SER A 51 -9.16 -0.55 1.41
N LEU A 52 -8.58 -0.81 2.57
CA LEU A 52 -8.60 -2.09 3.26
C LEU A 52 -9.21 -1.88 4.65
N ASN A 53 -9.80 -2.94 5.20
CA ASN A 53 -10.18 -2.93 6.61
C ASN A 53 -8.97 -3.31 7.47
N GLU A 54 -9.04 -2.99 8.76
CA GLU A 54 -8.02 -3.40 9.75
C GLU A 54 -7.77 -4.92 9.73
N SER A 55 -8.83 -5.74 9.58
CA SER A 55 -8.72 -7.20 9.50
C SER A 55 -7.87 -7.68 8.33
N ASP A 56 -7.84 -6.92 7.25
CA ASP A 56 -7.13 -7.30 6.02
C ASP A 56 -5.65 -6.89 6.08
N LEU A 57 -5.26 -6.02 7.02
CA LEU A 57 -3.93 -5.43 7.08
C LEU A 57 -2.84 -6.49 7.30
N ALA A 58 -3.07 -7.43 8.22
CA ALA A 58 -2.10 -8.50 8.51
C ALA A 58 -1.91 -9.42 7.30
N ALA A 59 -3.00 -9.81 6.65
CA ALA A 59 -2.96 -10.63 5.44
C ALA A 59 -2.28 -9.89 4.28
N ALA A 60 -2.58 -8.61 4.09
CA ALA A 60 -1.97 -7.78 3.07
C ALA A 60 -0.45 -7.62 3.29
N ALA A 61 -0.01 -7.41 4.53
CA ALA A 61 1.41 -7.32 4.86
C ALA A 61 2.18 -8.61 4.52
N GLU A 62 1.64 -9.77 4.90
CA GLU A 62 2.22 -11.08 4.59
C GLU A 62 2.29 -11.33 3.08
N LEU A 63 1.21 -11.02 2.34
CA LEU A 63 1.19 -11.18 0.88
C LEU A 63 2.20 -10.28 0.19
N LEU A 64 2.35 -9.03 0.64
CA LEU A 64 3.35 -8.09 0.11
C LEU A 64 4.77 -8.58 0.38
N GLN A 65 5.04 -9.13 1.56
CA GLN A 65 6.36 -9.68 1.89
C GLN A 65 6.67 -10.90 1.00
N ARG A 66 5.72 -11.82 0.81
CA ARG A 66 5.90 -12.98 -0.09
C ARG A 66 6.12 -12.55 -1.54
N ALA A 67 5.35 -11.57 -2.02
CA ALA A 67 5.51 -11.03 -3.36
C ALA A 67 6.89 -10.39 -3.54
N GLN A 68 7.39 -9.65 -2.54
CA GLN A 68 8.74 -9.09 -2.54
C GLN A 68 9.80 -10.19 -2.65
N SER A 69 9.73 -11.23 -1.82
CA SER A 69 10.67 -12.35 -1.86
C SER A 69 10.68 -13.01 -3.24
N TRP A 70 9.51 -13.30 -3.79
CA TRP A 70 9.39 -13.92 -5.12
C TRP A 70 10.02 -13.05 -6.21
N VAL A 71 9.80 -11.73 -6.20
CA VAL A 71 10.41 -10.80 -7.17
C VAL A 71 11.93 -10.83 -7.07
N LEU A 72 12.49 -10.82 -5.85
CA LEU A 72 13.94 -10.86 -5.63
C LEU A 72 14.55 -12.18 -6.10
N GLU A 73 13.87 -13.31 -5.89
CA GLU A 73 14.31 -14.63 -6.37
C GLU A 73 14.34 -14.68 -7.90
N ASN A 74 13.31 -14.20 -8.57
CA ASN A 74 13.22 -14.25 -10.03
C ASN A 74 14.18 -13.27 -10.71
N GLN A 75 14.45 -12.12 -10.11
CA GLN A 75 15.46 -11.19 -10.61
C GLN A 75 16.86 -11.80 -10.58
N ARG A 76 17.19 -12.56 -9.52
CA ARG A 76 18.49 -13.27 -9.40
C ARG A 76 18.64 -14.38 -10.43
N SER A 77 17.57 -15.14 -10.68
CA SER A 77 17.56 -16.21 -11.69
C SER A 77 17.67 -15.69 -13.13
N GLY A 78 17.20 -14.48 -13.41
CA GLY A 78 17.34 -13.84 -14.71
C GLY A 78 18.76 -13.32 -15.01
N THR A 79 19.56 -13.01 -13.99
CA THR A 79 20.95 -12.52 -14.17
C THR A 79 21.95 -13.67 -14.41
N ALA A 80 21.62 -14.91 -14.01
CA ALA A 80 22.49 -16.07 -14.19
C ALA A 80 22.39 -16.72 -15.60
N ALA A 81 21.53 -16.21 -16.47
CA ALA A 81 21.35 -16.72 -17.84
C ALA A 81 22.13 -15.90 -18.90
N GLU A 82 22.90 -14.89 -18.49
CA GLU A 82 23.68 -14.01 -19.37
C GLU A 82 25.22 -14.10 -19.16
N GLU A 83 25.73 -15.16 -18.50
CA GLU A 83 27.17 -15.44 -18.39
C GLU A 83 27.60 -16.71 -19.14
#